data_AF-A0A919IWI1-F1
#
_entry.id   AF-A0A919IWI1-F1
#
_cell.length_a   1.000
_cell.length_b   1.000
_cell.length_c   1.000
_cell.angle_alpha   90.00
_cell.angle_beta   90.00
_cell.angle_gamma   90.00
#
_symmetry.space_group_name_H-M   'P 1'
#
loop_
_entity.id
_entity.type
_entity.pdbx_description
1 polymer ?
#
loop_
_entity_poly.entity_id
_entity_poly.type
_entity_poly.pdbx_seq_one_letter_code
_entity_poly.pdbx_strand_id
1 'polypeptide(L)'
;MRTITKRLALIAMIPATLLGMVLLAAAPAQAAPTSVVNLQNGINTLINQQRAAHGCKPLTVDAHLLTAARAHSAFMATTGKFSHTGRGSSTFDYRIKTAGYSKPSAENIAYGYRSAAEVVSGWMNSPGHRTNILNCQSTRVGVGAVYAANGTPYYTQDFGY
;
A
#
# COMPACT_ATOMS: atom_id res chain seq x y z
N MET A 1 83.15 31.56 -16.06
CA MET A 1 82.96 30.86 -17.35
C MET A 1 82.41 29.46 -17.04
N ARG A 2 81.09 29.28 -17.27
CA ARG A 2 80.28 28.04 -17.28
C ARG A 2 80.58 26.93 -16.25
N THR A 3 79.79 26.91 -15.19
CA THR A 3 79.58 25.82 -14.21
C THR A 3 78.88 24.63 -14.88
N ILE A 4 79.49 23.44 -14.82
CA ILE A 4 78.92 22.16 -15.30
C ILE A 4 78.36 21.42 -14.08
N THR A 5 77.03 21.32 -14.01
CA THR A 5 76.31 20.58 -12.97
C THR A 5 76.10 19.14 -13.43
N LYS A 6 76.76 18.17 -12.78
CA LYS A 6 76.41 16.75 -12.85
C LYS A 6 75.08 16.54 -12.13
N ARG A 7 74.08 15.91 -12.77
CA ARG A 7 72.88 15.42 -12.09
C ARG A 7 72.56 13.98 -12.51
N LEU A 8 72.46 13.20 -11.44
CA LEU A 8 71.99 11.85 -11.15
C LEU A 8 71.21 11.09 -12.24
N ALA A 9 71.52 9.80 -12.28
CA ALA A 9 70.79 8.73 -12.94
C ALA A 9 69.32 8.67 -12.49
N LEU A 10 68.40 8.60 -13.46
CA LEU A 10 67.03 8.16 -13.26
C LEU A 10 66.97 6.64 -13.33
N ILE A 11 66.67 5.99 -12.21
CA ILE A 11 66.00 4.68 -12.20
C ILE A 11 64.53 5.01 -11.98
N ALA A 12 63.71 4.90 -13.02
CA ALA A 12 62.26 5.04 -12.95
C ALA A 12 61.61 3.66 -12.97
N MET A 13 60.61 3.51 -12.11
CA MET A 13 60.05 2.28 -11.60
C MET A 13 59.18 1.54 -12.63
N ILE A 14 59.10 0.22 -12.44
CA ILE A 14 58.21 -0.73 -13.11
C ILE A 14 56.74 -0.26 -12.97
N PRO A 15 55.92 -0.28 -14.04
CA PRO A 15 54.50 0.01 -13.92
C PRO A 15 53.80 -1.19 -13.24
N ALA A 16 53.42 -1.02 -11.98
CA ALA A 16 52.47 -1.90 -11.32
C ALA A 16 51.08 -1.65 -11.92
N THR A 17 50.61 -2.55 -12.78
CA THR A 17 49.23 -2.56 -13.27
C THR A 17 48.28 -2.84 -12.10
N LEU A 18 47.65 -1.79 -11.59
CA LEU A 18 46.55 -1.90 -10.64
C LEU A 18 45.35 -2.57 -11.32
N LEU A 19 45.00 -3.76 -10.82
CA LEU A 19 43.79 -4.49 -11.11
C LEU A 19 42.59 -3.64 -10.65
N GLY A 20 41.92 -2.96 -11.58
CA GLY A 20 40.69 -2.22 -11.30
C GLY A 20 39.55 -3.19 -10.99
N MET A 21 39.32 -3.51 -9.72
CA MET A 21 38.06 -4.11 -9.27
C MET A 21 36.94 -3.08 -9.46
N VAL A 22 36.18 -3.22 -10.53
CA VAL A 22 34.88 -2.53 -10.65
C VAL A 22 33.94 -3.19 -9.65
N LEU A 23 33.77 -2.57 -8.48
CA LEU A 23 32.67 -2.86 -7.58
C LEU A 23 31.37 -2.42 -8.29
N LEU A 24 30.69 -3.35 -8.97
CA LEU A 24 29.27 -3.16 -9.28
C LEU A 24 28.53 -3.11 -7.94
N ALA A 25 28.24 -1.90 -7.46
CA ALA A 25 27.26 -1.72 -6.41
C ALA A 25 25.91 -2.19 -6.97
N ALA A 26 25.44 -3.37 -6.53
CA ALA A 26 24.09 -3.81 -6.81
C ALA A 26 23.12 -2.77 -6.21
N ALA A 27 22.32 -2.12 -7.05
CA ALA A 27 21.24 -1.26 -6.58
C ALA A 27 20.36 -2.05 -5.62
N PRO A 28 19.82 -1.44 -4.54
CA PRO A 28 18.93 -2.15 -3.63
C PRO A 28 17.77 -2.69 -4.44
N ALA A 29 17.59 -4.02 -4.41
CA ALA A 29 16.43 -4.66 -5.02
C ALA A 29 15.18 -4.04 -4.40
N GLN A 30 14.44 -3.26 -5.19
CA GLN A 30 13.14 -2.75 -4.77
C GLN A 30 12.29 -3.98 -4.40
N ALA A 31 11.96 -4.13 -3.11
CA ALA A 31 11.17 -5.26 -2.65
C ALA A 31 9.90 -5.35 -3.50
N ALA A 32 9.62 -6.54 -4.04
CA ALA A 32 8.44 -6.76 -4.86
C ALA A 32 7.19 -6.30 -4.07
N PRO A 33 6.24 -5.61 -4.71
CA PRO A 33 5.02 -5.20 -4.03
C PRO A 33 4.34 -6.43 -3.41
N THR A 34 3.95 -6.30 -2.14
CA THR A 34 3.18 -7.34 -1.44
C THR A 34 1.97 -7.71 -2.30
N SER A 35 1.70 -9.02 -2.45
CA SER A 35 0.49 -9.47 -3.14
C SER A 35 -0.75 -8.77 -2.56
N VAL A 36 -1.60 -8.24 -3.44
CA VAL A 36 -2.88 -7.62 -3.08
C VAL A 36 -3.72 -8.55 -2.21
N VAL A 37 -3.70 -9.86 -2.49
CA VAL A 37 -4.42 -10.86 -1.70
C VAL A 37 -3.88 -10.91 -0.26
N ASN A 38 -2.55 -10.89 -0.08
CA ASN A 38 -1.93 -10.90 1.24
C ASN A 38 -2.23 -9.61 2.02
N LEU A 39 -2.24 -8.45 1.34
CA LEU A 39 -2.63 -7.18 1.94
C LEU A 39 -4.09 -7.22 2.43
N GLN A 40 -5.02 -7.62 1.57
CA GLN A 40 -6.44 -7.72 1.91
C GLN A 40 -6.68 -8.68 3.08
N ASN A 41 -6.05 -9.87 3.06
CA ASN A 41 -6.17 -10.85 4.13
C ASN A 41 -5.61 -10.32 5.45
N GLY A 42 -4.42 -9.71 5.42
CA GLY A 42 -3.81 -9.08 6.59
C GLY A 42 -4.69 -7.98 7.18
N ILE A 43 -5.29 -7.14 6.33
CA ILE A 43 -6.23 -6.09 6.79
C ILE A 43 -7.43 -6.74 7.48
N ASN A 44 -8.07 -7.74 6.87
CA ASN A 44 -9.22 -8.44 7.46
C ASN A 44 -8.90 -9.09 8.81
N THR A 45 -7.71 -9.69 8.95
CA THR A 45 -7.25 -10.24 10.23
C THR A 45 -7.09 -9.14 11.28
N LEU A 46 -6.39 -8.07 10.96
CA LEU A 46 -6.08 -6.99 11.91
C LEU A 46 -7.32 -6.22 12.35
N ILE A 47 -8.27 -5.90 11.45
CA ILE A 47 -9.52 -5.25 11.85
C ILE A 47 -10.35 -6.14 12.76
N ASN A 48 -10.36 -7.46 12.54
CA ASN A 48 -11.09 -8.39 13.39
C ASN A 48 -10.42 -8.54 14.78
N GLN A 49 -9.11 -8.37 14.89
CA GLN A 49 -8.44 -8.24 16.19
C GLN A 49 -8.86 -6.96 16.92
N GLN A 50 -8.94 -5.82 16.22
CA GLN A 50 -9.45 -4.56 16.82
C GLN A 50 -10.90 -4.71 17.29
N ARG A 51 -11.74 -5.38 16.49
CA ARG A 51 -13.14 -5.67 16.85
C ARG A 51 -13.24 -6.59 18.05
N ALA A 52 -12.45 -7.65 18.11
CA ALA A 52 -12.42 -8.55 19.27
C ALA A 52 -11.99 -7.81 20.55
N ALA A 53 -10.96 -6.96 20.47
CA ALA A 53 -10.53 -6.12 21.59
C ALA A 53 -11.61 -5.11 22.03
N HIS A 54 -12.53 -4.73 21.14
CA HIS A 54 -13.68 -3.88 21.43
C HIS A 54 -14.95 -4.65 21.85
N GLY A 55 -14.92 -5.99 21.90
CA GLY A 55 -16.07 -6.82 22.23
C GLY A 55 -17.07 -7.07 21.08
N CYS A 56 -16.72 -6.71 19.84
CA CYS A 56 -17.55 -7.04 18.67
C CYS A 56 -17.26 -8.45 18.15
N LYS A 57 -18.26 -9.04 17.47
CA LYS A 57 -18.06 -10.24 16.63
C LYS A 57 -17.19 -9.92 15.41
N PRO A 58 -16.41 -10.89 14.90
CA PRO A 58 -15.63 -10.70 13.68
C PRO A 58 -16.54 -10.46 12.48
N LEU A 59 -16.09 -9.60 11.56
CA LEU A 59 -16.69 -9.43 10.24
C LEU A 59 -16.34 -10.62 9.36
N THR A 60 -17.31 -11.06 8.56
CA THR A 60 -17.10 -12.08 7.52
C THR A 60 -16.94 -11.41 6.16
N VAL A 61 -15.97 -11.86 5.36
CA VAL A 61 -15.76 -11.33 4.02
C VAL A 61 -16.98 -11.65 3.14
N ASP A 62 -17.45 -10.65 2.40
CA ASP A 62 -18.52 -10.79 1.41
C ASP A 62 -18.01 -10.44 0.01
N ALA A 63 -18.34 -11.27 -0.98
CA ALA A 63 -17.84 -11.14 -2.34
C ALA A 63 -18.40 -9.91 -3.08
N HIS A 64 -19.63 -9.50 -2.77
CA HIS A 64 -20.26 -8.31 -3.36
C HIS A 64 -19.61 -7.03 -2.82
N LEU A 65 -19.40 -6.96 -1.49
CA LEU A 65 -18.66 -5.85 -0.88
C LEU A 65 -17.22 -5.77 -1.41
N LEU A 66 -16.54 -6.92 -1.55
CA LEU A 66 -15.20 -6.97 -2.13
C LEU A 66 -15.17 -6.44 -3.57
N THR A 67 -16.19 -6.77 -4.36
CA THR A 67 -16.33 -6.31 -5.74
C THR A 67 -16.49 -4.79 -5.80
N ALA A 68 -17.38 -4.22 -4.99
CA ALA A 68 -17.58 -2.76 -4.89
C ALA A 68 -16.29 -2.04 -4.47
N ALA A 69 -15.65 -2.53 -3.41
CA ALA A 69 -14.43 -1.94 -2.86
C ALA A 69 -13.28 -1.96 -3.87
N ARG A 70 -13.06 -3.08 -4.56
CA ARG A 70 -12.02 -3.19 -5.60
C ARG A 70 -12.28 -2.24 -6.77
N ALA A 71 -13.52 -2.12 -7.21
CA ALA A 71 -13.88 -1.21 -8.29
C ALA A 71 -13.62 0.26 -7.91
N HIS A 72 -13.92 0.65 -6.67
CA HIS A 72 -13.65 2.01 -6.19
C HIS A 72 -12.15 2.28 -6.00
N SER A 73 -11.41 1.32 -5.46
CA SER A 73 -9.94 1.40 -5.39
C SER A 73 -9.30 1.55 -6.78
N ALA A 74 -9.81 0.82 -7.78
CA ALA A 74 -9.35 0.96 -9.17
C ALA A 74 -9.69 2.34 -9.75
N PHE A 75 -10.88 2.89 -9.44
CA PHE A 75 -11.23 4.24 -9.84
C PHE A 75 -10.29 5.29 -9.23
N MET A 76 -9.99 5.21 -7.94
CA MET A 76 -9.05 6.13 -7.29
C MET A 76 -7.63 5.97 -7.86
N ALA A 77 -7.17 4.73 -8.04
CA ALA A 77 -5.84 4.44 -8.56
C ALA A 77 -5.64 4.91 -10.02
N THR A 78 -6.67 4.83 -10.86
CA THR A 78 -6.60 5.24 -12.26
C THR A 78 -6.74 6.75 -12.46
N THR A 79 -7.51 7.43 -11.59
CA THR A 79 -7.79 8.86 -11.75
C THR A 79 -6.95 9.76 -10.85
N GLY A 80 -6.29 9.20 -9.83
CA GLY A 80 -5.61 9.95 -8.78
C GLY A 80 -6.55 10.70 -7.82
N LYS A 81 -7.88 10.57 -7.99
CA LYS A 81 -8.87 11.24 -7.16
C LYS A 81 -9.14 10.44 -5.89
N PHE A 82 -8.63 10.90 -4.75
CA PHE A 82 -8.92 10.31 -3.44
C PHE A 82 -10.24 10.88 -2.89
N SER A 83 -11.33 10.12 -3.03
CA SER A 83 -12.67 10.56 -2.63
C SER A 83 -13.60 9.38 -2.36
N HIS A 84 -14.57 9.56 -1.47
CA HIS A 84 -15.71 8.63 -1.32
C HIS A 84 -16.67 8.67 -2.52
N THR A 85 -16.64 9.77 -3.28
CA THR A 85 -17.43 9.94 -4.50
C THR A 85 -16.71 9.27 -5.67
N GLY A 86 -17.37 8.27 -6.26
CA GLY A 86 -16.81 7.45 -7.33
C GLY A 86 -17.15 7.95 -8.73
N ARG A 87 -16.99 7.05 -9.72
CA ARG A 87 -17.37 7.27 -11.11
C ARG A 87 -18.83 7.72 -11.21
N GLY A 88 -19.09 8.73 -12.04
CA GLY A 88 -20.45 9.26 -12.26
C GLY A 88 -21.08 9.84 -11.00
N SER A 89 -20.28 10.36 -10.07
CA SER A 89 -20.75 10.87 -8.77
C SER A 89 -21.43 9.82 -7.87
N SER A 90 -21.10 8.54 -8.06
CA SER A 90 -21.65 7.45 -7.26
C SER A 90 -21.25 7.57 -5.79
N THR A 91 -22.21 7.32 -4.90
CA THR A 91 -21.98 7.12 -3.45
C THR A 91 -21.57 5.67 -3.17
N PHE A 92 -20.97 5.42 -2.00
CA PHE A 92 -20.54 4.07 -1.62
C PHE A 92 -21.72 3.08 -1.57
N ASP A 93 -22.87 3.50 -1.01
CA ASP A 93 -24.05 2.65 -0.89
C ASP A 93 -24.63 2.28 -2.26
N TYR A 94 -24.60 3.20 -3.22
CA TYR A 94 -24.97 2.91 -4.61
C TYR A 94 -24.04 1.87 -5.25
N ARG A 95 -22.71 2.02 -5.08
CA ARG A 95 -21.73 1.05 -5.61
C ARG A 95 -21.93 -0.33 -5.00
N ILE A 96 -22.14 -0.39 -3.69
CA ILE A 96 -22.38 -1.65 -2.95
C ILE A 96 -23.68 -2.33 -3.41
N LYS A 97 -24.78 -1.57 -3.53
CA LYS A 97 -26.07 -2.10 -4.02
C LYS A 97 -25.97 -2.59 -5.46
N THR A 98 -25.27 -1.83 -6.31
CA THR A 98 -25.02 -2.22 -7.72
C THR A 98 -24.20 -3.51 -7.81
N ALA A 99 -23.28 -3.74 -6.86
CA ALA A 99 -22.53 -4.99 -6.78
C ALA A 99 -23.36 -6.17 -6.25
N GLY A 100 -24.60 -5.95 -5.82
CA GLY A 100 -25.53 -7.01 -5.38
C GLY A 100 -25.71 -7.13 -3.86
N TYR A 101 -25.09 -6.27 -3.05
CA TYR A 101 -25.27 -6.31 -1.59
C TYR A 101 -26.35 -5.33 -1.12
N SER A 102 -27.38 -5.81 -0.44
CA SER A 102 -28.59 -5.03 -0.16
C SER A 102 -28.49 -4.06 1.02
N LYS A 103 -27.55 -4.25 1.97
CA LYS A 103 -27.54 -3.54 3.26
C LYS A 103 -26.19 -2.87 3.59
N PRO A 104 -25.71 -1.92 2.77
CA PRO A 104 -24.48 -1.19 3.05
C PRO A 104 -24.56 -0.46 4.40
N SER A 105 -23.45 -0.43 5.14
CA SER A 105 -23.37 0.25 6.43
C SER A 105 -22.34 1.38 6.47
N ALA A 106 -21.18 1.24 5.82
CA ALA A 106 -20.13 2.26 5.81
C ALA A 106 -19.06 2.01 4.72
N GLU A 107 -18.18 2.99 4.51
CA GLU A 107 -16.96 2.89 3.70
C GLU A 107 -15.78 3.57 4.41
N ASN A 108 -14.60 2.94 4.37
CA ASN A 108 -13.31 3.55 4.65
C ASN A 108 -12.44 3.54 3.39
N ILE A 109 -11.62 4.58 3.19
CA ILE A 109 -10.64 4.63 2.09
C ILE A 109 -9.25 5.00 2.61
N ALA A 110 -8.21 4.54 1.93
CA ALA A 110 -6.82 4.91 2.21
C ALA A 110 -5.97 4.78 0.95
N TYR A 111 -4.77 5.36 0.95
CA TYR A 111 -3.76 5.13 -0.08
C TYR A 111 -2.34 5.32 0.48
N GLY A 112 -1.34 4.81 -0.22
CA GLY A 112 0.08 5.04 0.08
C GLY A 112 0.69 4.13 1.15
N TYR A 113 -0.09 3.58 2.08
CA TYR A 113 0.38 2.61 3.08
C TYR A 113 0.84 1.31 2.43
N ARG A 114 1.98 0.75 2.86
CA ARG A 114 2.65 -0.36 2.18
C ARG A 114 2.39 -1.72 2.83
N SER A 115 1.81 -1.72 4.04
CA SER A 115 1.45 -2.92 4.79
C SER A 115 0.04 -2.85 5.35
N ALA A 116 -0.53 -4.02 5.65
CA ALA A 116 -1.82 -4.12 6.31
C ALA A 116 -1.84 -3.43 7.69
N ALA A 117 -0.74 -3.53 8.44
CA ALA A 117 -0.59 -2.91 9.75
C ALA A 117 -0.65 -1.38 9.67
N GLU A 118 0.02 -0.78 8.68
CA GLU A 118 0.00 0.67 8.47
C GLU A 118 -1.41 1.15 8.07
N VAL A 119 -2.10 0.46 7.15
CA VAL A 119 -3.47 0.82 6.74
C VAL A 119 -4.42 0.77 7.94
N VAL A 120 -4.41 -0.33 8.69
CA VAL A 120 -5.30 -0.50 9.84
C VAL A 120 -4.97 0.51 10.94
N SER A 121 -3.69 0.76 11.23
CA SER A 121 -3.29 1.81 12.17
C SER A 121 -3.81 3.19 11.73
N GLY A 122 -3.67 3.53 10.45
CA GLY A 122 -4.21 4.78 9.89
C GLY A 122 -5.71 4.92 10.07
N TRP A 123 -6.49 3.86 9.82
CA TRP A 123 -7.94 3.87 10.07
C TRP A 123 -8.28 3.93 11.56
N MET A 124 -7.59 3.18 12.42
CA MET A 124 -7.88 3.16 13.86
C MET A 124 -7.52 4.47 14.57
N ASN A 125 -6.61 5.26 14.01
CA ASN A 125 -6.24 6.60 14.50
C ASN A 125 -7.14 7.72 13.95
N SER A 126 -8.06 7.40 13.03
CA SER A 126 -9.04 8.34 12.50
C SER A 126 -10.41 8.08 13.14
N PRO A 127 -11.01 9.04 13.88
CA PRO A 127 -12.28 8.80 14.58
C PRO A 127 -13.41 8.30 13.69
N GLY A 128 -13.56 8.83 12.47
CA GLY A 128 -14.57 8.40 11.51
C GLY A 128 -14.35 6.96 11.03
N HIS A 129 -13.13 6.64 10.59
CA HIS A 129 -12.82 5.29 10.11
C HIS A 129 -12.88 4.23 11.22
N ARG A 130 -12.40 4.59 12.43
CA ARG A 130 -12.49 3.76 13.63
C ARG A 130 -13.94 3.44 13.98
N THR A 131 -14.83 4.42 13.93
CA THR A 131 -16.27 4.23 14.21
C THR A 131 -16.88 3.18 13.26
N ASN A 132 -16.51 3.19 11.98
CA ASN A 132 -16.97 2.21 11.02
C ASN A 132 -16.47 0.78 11.36
N ILE A 133 -15.17 0.63 11.65
CA ILE A 133 -14.57 -0.68 12.00
C ILE A 133 -15.18 -1.26 13.28
N LEU A 134 -15.43 -0.41 14.28
CA LEU A 134 -15.91 -0.80 15.60
C LEU A 134 -17.44 -0.80 15.73
N ASN A 135 -18.18 -0.56 14.64
CA ASN A 135 -19.62 -0.75 14.64
C ASN A 135 -19.96 -2.25 14.77
N CYS A 136 -20.31 -2.70 15.97
CA CYS A 136 -20.64 -4.11 16.24
C CYS A 136 -21.90 -4.61 15.51
N GLN A 137 -22.73 -3.72 14.96
CA GLN A 137 -23.91 -4.11 14.15
C GLN A 137 -23.52 -4.56 12.75
N SER A 138 -22.39 -4.11 12.20
CA SER A 138 -21.89 -4.60 10.91
C SER A 138 -21.41 -6.05 11.06
N THR A 139 -21.79 -6.90 10.11
CA THR A 139 -21.46 -8.33 10.10
C THR A 139 -20.62 -8.74 8.88
N ARG A 140 -20.63 -7.93 7.82
CA ARG A 140 -19.93 -8.19 6.56
C ARG A 140 -18.92 -7.11 6.23
N VAL A 141 -17.87 -7.50 5.50
CA VAL A 141 -16.83 -6.59 5.02
C VAL A 141 -16.31 -7.00 3.64
N GLY A 142 -15.88 -6.04 2.84
CA GLY A 142 -15.09 -6.25 1.64
C GLY A 142 -13.93 -5.27 1.61
N VAL A 143 -12.70 -5.78 1.52
CA VAL A 143 -11.50 -4.95 1.40
C VAL A 143 -10.93 -5.11 0.00
N GLY A 144 -11.02 -4.06 -0.80
CA GLY A 144 -10.38 -3.96 -2.11
C GLY A 144 -9.05 -3.22 -2.01
N ALA A 145 -8.01 -3.74 -2.67
CA ALA A 145 -6.75 -3.03 -2.84
C ALA A 145 -6.30 -3.08 -4.30
N VAL A 146 -5.80 -1.96 -4.82
CA VAL A 146 -5.33 -1.82 -6.20
C VAL A 146 -4.08 -0.94 -6.22
N TYR A 147 -3.04 -1.37 -6.94
CA TYR A 147 -1.86 -0.55 -7.20
C TYR A 147 -2.11 0.38 -8.40
N ALA A 148 -1.85 1.67 -8.23
CA ALA A 148 -1.75 2.60 -9.34
C ALA A 148 -0.49 2.31 -10.18
N ALA A 149 -0.42 2.89 -11.38
CA ALA A 149 0.71 2.68 -12.32
C ALA A 149 2.07 3.06 -11.72
N ASN A 150 2.11 4.04 -10.81
CA ASN A 150 3.32 4.43 -10.07
C ASN A 150 3.63 3.55 -8.85
N GLY A 151 2.93 2.43 -8.69
CA GLY A 151 3.08 1.50 -7.57
C GLY A 151 2.48 1.97 -6.26
N THR A 152 1.75 3.10 -6.21
CA THR A 152 1.03 3.54 -5.01
C THR A 152 -0.20 2.67 -4.78
N PRO A 153 -0.36 1.99 -3.63
CA PRO A 153 -1.57 1.22 -3.34
C PRO A 153 -2.72 2.13 -2.91
N TYR A 154 -3.93 1.79 -3.34
CA TYR A 154 -5.21 2.37 -2.93
C TYR A 154 -6.08 1.29 -2.30
N TYR A 155 -6.86 1.68 -1.29
CA TYR A 155 -7.66 0.78 -0.48
C TYR A 155 -9.07 1.34 -0.32
N THR A 156 -10.04 0.43 -0.39
CA THR A 156 -11.43 0.65 0.00
C THR A 156 -11.86 -0.48 0.90
N GLN A 157 -12.55 -0.16 1.98
CA GLN A 157 -13.15 -1.11 2.90
C GLN A 157 -14.63 -0.77 3.03
N ASP A 158 -15.47 -1.63 2.46
CA ASP A 158 -16.91 -1.51 2.47
C ASP A 158 -17.51 -2.45 3.53
N PHE A 159 -18.52 -1.98 4.25
CA PHE A 159 -19.18 -2.72 5.33
C PHE A 159 -20.66 -2.96 5.03
N GLY A 160 -21.20 -4.02 5.62
CA GLY A 160 -22.62 -4.35 5.55
C GLY A 160 -23.19 -4.95 6.83
N TYR A 161 -24.49 -4.72 7.04
CA TYR A 161 -25.27 -5.39 8.10
C TYR A 161 -25.59 -6.83 7.75
#